data_AF-A0AAE3EUZ6-F1
#
_entry.id   AF-A0AAE3EUZ6-F1
#
_cell.length_a   1.000
_cell.length_b   1.000
_cell.length_c   1.000
_cell.angle_alpha   90.00
_cell.angle_beta   90.00
_cell.angle_gamma   90.00
#
_symmetry.space_group_name_H-M   'P 1'
#
loop_
_entity.id
_entity.type
_entity.pdbx_description
1 polymer ?
#
loop_
_entity_poly.entity_id
_entity_poly.type
_entity_poly.pdbx_seq_one_letter_code
_entity_poly.pdbx_strand_id
1 'polypeptide(L)'
;MVRVESPLGRYMKGKRQGTVEPVFGTSTQFMGLRKVGTIGIGKANKCMHLSAMAYNLKKYLKFTHKSVKNGAGQLALADLAKNALHKLFRDRQSHGKFDDGYPA
;
A
#
# COMPACT_ATOMS: atom_id res chain seq x y z
N MET A 1 35.91 2.48 -1.51
CA MET A 1 35.20 1.17 -1.54
C MET A 1 35.27 0.40 -0.20
N VAL A 2 35.57 1.04 0.94
CA VAL A 2 35.78 0.36 2.23
C VAL A 2 34.48 -0.13 2.89
N ARG A 3 33.33 0.51 2.63
CA ARG A 3 32.04 0.18 3.28
C ARG A 3 31.39 -1.14 2.83
N VAL A 4 31.71 -1.64 1.64
CA VAL A 4 31.11 -2.87 1.07
C VAL A 4 31.92 -4.12 1.41
N GLU A 5 33.22 -3.96 1.66
CA GLU A 5 34.15 -5.06 1.97
C GLU A 5 34.03 -5.56 3.42
N SER A 6 33.40 -4.79 4.31
CA SER A 6 33.17 -5.24 5.70
C SER A 6 32.15 -6.38 5.76
N PRO A 7 32.19 -7.23 6.80
CA PRO A 7 31.23 -8.33 6.97
C PRO A 7 29.76 -7.84 6.95
N LEU A 8 29.49 -6.72 7.64
CA LEU A 8 28.17 -6.08 7.64
C LEU A 8 27.81 -5.52 6.25
N GLY A 9 28.78 -4.90 5.56
CA GLY A 9 28.60 -4.37 4.21
C GLY A 9 28.21 -5.45 3.20
N ARG A 10 28.88 -6.61 3.26
CA ARG A 10 28.57 -7.80 2.44
C ARG A 10 27.21 -8.39 2.76
N TYR A 11 26.88 -8.53 4.04
CA TYR A 11 25.56 -9.00 4.47
C TYR A 11 24.43 -8.08 3.98
N MET A 12 24.58 -6.77 4.18
CA MET A 12 23.62 -5.76 3.73
C MET A 12 23.53 -5.67 2.21
N LYS A 13 24.65 -5.88 1.49
CA LYS A 13 24.65 -6.00 0.02
C LYS A 13 23.80 -7.20 -0.42
N GLY A 14 23.99 -8.37 0.19
CA GLY A 14 23.20 -9.56 -0.11
C GLY A 14 21.70 -9.33 0.13
N LYS A 15 21.33 -8.72 1.27
CA LYS A 15 19.94 -8.35 1.56
C LYS A 15 19.36 -7.40 0.52
N ARG A 16 20.09 -6.35 0.14
CA ARG A 16 19.65 -5.38 -0.89
C ARG A 16 19.52 -6.02 -2.27
N GLN A 17 20.44 -6.92 -2.63
CA GLN A 17 20.37 -7.68 -3.87
C GLN A 17 19.29 -8.77 -3.86
N GLY A 18 18.81 -9.20 -2.67
CA GLY A 18 17.69 -10.13 -2.52
C GLY A 18 16.32 -9.46 -2.51
N THR A 19 16.20 -8.21 -2.04
CA THR A 19 14.95 -7.43 -2.09
C THR A 19 14.57 -6.99 -3.50
N VAL A 20 15.60 -6.80 -4.35
CA VAL A 20 15.43 -6.53 -5.76
C VAL A 20 15.53 -7.88 -6.45
N GLU A 21 14.41 -8.57 -6.67
CA GLU A 21 14.41 -9.93 -7.20
C GLU A 21 15.38 -10.05 -8.39
N PRO A 22 16.37 -10.96 -8.36
CA PRO A 22 17.16 -11.27 -9.53
C PRO A 22 16.28 -12.13 -10.43
N VAL A 23 15.54 -11.44 -11.30
CA VAL A 23 14.41 -11.88 -12.11
C VAL A 23 14.80 -12.94 -13.17
N PHE A 24 15.84 -13.75 -13.00
CA PHE A 24 16.37 -14.60 -14.07
C PHE A 24 15.29 -15.54 -14.63
N GLY A 25 14.52 -16.20 -13.75
CA GLY A 25 13.39 -17.06 -14.14
C GLY A 25 12.26 -16.28 -14.83
N THR A 26 11.75 -15.22 -14.20
CA THR A 26 10.62 -14.47 -14.78
C THR A 26 11.00 -13.74 -16.07
N SER A 27 12.24 -13.28 -16.18
CA SER A 27 12.73 -12.57 -17.35
C SER A 27 12.95 -13.50 -18.53
N THR A 28 13.50 -14.69 -18.31
CA THR A 28 13.68 -15.70 -19.37
C THR A 28 12.36 -16.35 -19.78
N GLN A 29 11.45 -16.62 -18.83
CA GLN A 29 10.24 -17.39 -19.08
C GLN A 29 9.03 -16.53 -19.51
N PHE A 30 8.84 -15.35 -18.92
CA PHE A 30 7.65 -14.51 -19.16
C PHE A 30 7.95 -13.19 -19.86
N MET A 31 9.19 -12.67 -19.79
CA MET A 31 9.57 -11.40 -20.43
C MET A 31 10.34 -11.57 -21.75
N GLY A 32 10.44 -12.81 -22.27
CA GLY A 32 11.04 -13.07 -23.57
C GLY A 32 12.57 -12.94 -23.63
N LEU A 33 13.27 -12.87 -22.48
CA LEU A 33 14.74 -12.79 -22.45
C LEU A 33 15.44 -14.15 -22.57
N ARG A 34 14.73 -15.23 -22.97
CA ARG A 34 15.35 -16.52 -23.26
C ARG A 34 16.37 -16.43 -24.41
N LYS A 35 16.14 -15.52 -25.37
CA LYS A 35 17.07 -15.25 -26.48
C LYS A 35 17.25 -13.76 -26.66
N VAL A 36 18.44 -13.25 -26.33
CA VAL A 36 18.81 -11.85 -26.51
C VAL A 36 19.59 -11.71 -27.83
N GLY A 37 19.10 -10.88 -28.75
CA GLY A 37 19.68 -10.69 -30.10
C GLY A 37 20.99 -9.91 -30.14
N THR A 38 21.80 -9.95 -29.08
CA THR A 38 23.07 -9.22 -28.98
C THR A 38 24.26 -10.14 -29.18
N ILE A 39 25.22 -9.74 -30.01
CA ILE A 39 26.49 -10.44 -30.16
C ILE A 39 27.38 -10.15 -28.93
N GLY A 40 27.74 -11.21 -28.21
CA GLY A 40 28.67 -11.17 -27.07
C GLY A 40 28.00 -11.04 -25.69
N ILE A 41 28.57 -11.75 -24.71
CA ILE A 41 28.04 -11.86 -23.34
C ILE A 41 27.97 -10.50 -22.61
N GLY A 42 28.90 -9.58 -22.90
CA GLY A 42 28.92 -8.26 -22.28
C GLY A 42 27.70 -7.41 -22.63
N LYS A 43 27.20 -7.49 -23.88
CA LYS A 43 25.99 -6.77 -24.31
C LYS A 43 24.73 -7.46 -23.78
N ALA A 44 24.71 -8.80 -23.79
CA ALA A 44 23.61 -9.58 -23.21
C ALA A 44 23.42 -9.27 -21.71
N ASN A 45 24.52 -9.18 -20.96
CA ASN A 45 24.48 -8.82 -19.54
C ASN A 45 23.88 -7.43 -19.31
N LYS A 46 24.19 -6.44 -20.16
CA LYS A 46 23.58 -5.09 -20.04
C LYS A 46 22.07 -5.12 -20.28
N CYS A 47 21.63 -5.82 -21.32
CA CYS A 47 20.20 -6.00 -21.62
C CYS A 47 19.46 -6.67 -20.46
N MET A 48 20.05 -7.73 -19.89
CA MET A 48 19.46 -8.44 -18.75
C MET A 48 19.31 -7.54 -17.51
N HIS A 49 20.34 -6.77 -17.15
CA HIS A 49 20.24 -5.85 -16.01
C HIS A 49 19.21 -4.74 -16.25
N LEU A 50 19.13 -4.21 -17.47
CA LEU A 50 18.14 -3.20 -17.85
C LEU A 50 16.72 -3.75 -17.67
N SER A 51 16.45 -4.95 -18.17
CA SER A 51 15.15 -5.60 -18.01
C SER A 51 14.81 -5.92 -16.56
N ALA A 52 15.79 -6.34 -15.75
CA ALA A 52 15.60 -6.54 -14.32
C ALA A 52 15.23 -5.22 -13.61
N MET A 53 15.90 -4.10 -13.94
CA MET A 53 15.56 -2.78 -13.41
C MET A 53 14.13 -2.38 -13.82
N ALA A 54 13.78 -2.52 -15.10
CA ALA A 54 12.46 -2.19 -15.61
C ALA A 54 11.33 -3.01 -14.96
N TYR A 55 11.57 -4.31 -14.72
CA TYR A 55 10.61 -5.18 -14.03
C TYR A 55 10.37 -4.72 -12.59
N ASN A 56 11.45 -4.42 -11.86
CA ASN A 56 11.34 -3.94 -10.50
C ASN A 56 10.61 -2.59 -10.44
N LEU A 57 10.92 -1.66 -11.35
CA LEU A 57 10.19 -0.39 -11.47
C LEU A 57 8.69 -0.61 -11.76
N LYS A 58 8.35 -1.49 -12.71
CA LYS A 58 6.94 -1.86 -12.99
C LYS A 58 6.23 -2.41 -11.75
N LYS A 59 6.92 -3.22 -10.92
CA LYS A 59 6.39 -3.77 -9.68
C LYS A 59 6.16 -2.68 -8.63
N TYR A 60 7.10 -1.75 -8.47
CA TYR A 60 6.95 -0.58 -7.59
C TYR A 60 5.80 0.33 -8.02
N LEU A 61 5.65 0.61 -9.32
CA LEU A 61 4.55 1.45 -9.82
C LEU A 61 3.16 0.81 -9.61
N LYS A 62 3.09 -0.52 -9.63
CA LYS A 62 1.87 -1.28 -9.31
C LYS A 62 1.64 -1.46 -7.81
N PHE A 63 2.55 -1.01 -6.96
CA PHE A 63 2.40 -1.09 -5.51
C PHE A 63 1.37 -0.05 -5.05
N THR A 64 0.09 -0.43 -5.08
CA THR A 64 -0.94 0.28 -4.33
C THR A 64 -0.81 -0.15 -2.86
N HIS A 65 -0.49 0.78 -1.98
CA HIS A 65 -0.50 0.50 -0.55
C HIS A 65 -1.90 0.00 -0.19
N LYS A 66 -2.03 -1.22 0.33
CA LYS A 66 -3.32 -1.65 0.90
C LYS A 66 -3.59 -0.70 2.05
N SER A 67 -4.52 0.23 1.86
CA SER A 67 -5.08 0.98 2.98
C SER A 67 -5.62 -0.08 3.94
N VAL A 68 -5.02 -0.17 5.13
CA VAL A 68 -5.62 -0.93 6.22
C VAL A 68 -6.99 -0.28 6.39
N LYS A 69 -8.06 -1.00 6.06
CA LYS A 69 -9.43 -0.51 6.23
C LYS A 69 -9.61 -0.26 7.73
N ASN A 70 -9.34 0.96 8.18
CA ASN A 70 -9.39 1.30 9.59
C ASN A 70 -10.88 1.48 9.95
N GLY A 71 -11.52 0.38 10.35
CA GLY A 71 -12.94 0.35 10.75
C GLY A 71 -13.26 1.28 11.94
N ALA A 72 -12.23 1.79 12.63
CA ALA A 72 -12.36 2.76 13.72
C ALA A 72 -13.13 4.04 13.32
N GLY A 73 -12.95 4.54 12.09
CA GLY A 73 -13.67 5.73 11.61
C GLY A 73 -15.17 5.49 11.36
N GLN A 74 -15.56 4.26 11.02
CA GLN A 74 -16.97 3.90 10.77
C GLN A 74 -17.77 3.76 12.06
N LEU A 75 -17.16 3.22 13.11
CA LEU A 75 -17.78 3.12 14.44
C LEU A 75 -18.04 4.51 15.04
N ALA A 76 -17.06 5.41 14.95
CA ALA A 76 -17.19 6.78 15.45
C ALA A 76 -18.33 7.56 14.77
N LEU A 77 -18.53 7.37 13.45
CA LEU A 77 -19.60 8.01 12.69
C LEU A 77 -20.98 7.48 13.08
N ALA A 78 -21.09 6.16 13.29
CA ALA A 78 -22.33 5.52 13.73
C ALA A 78 -22.71 5.97 15.15
N ASP A 79 -21.74 6.10 16.05
CA ASP A 79 -21.99 6.54 17.42
C ASP A 79 -22.36 8.03 17.48
N LEU A 80 -21.75 8.88 16.65
CA LEU A 80 -22.16 10.27 16.49
C LEU A 80 -23.60 10.39 15.99
N ALA A 81 -23.98 9.59 14.99
CA ALA A 81 -25.33 9.58 14.43
C ALA A 81 -26.38 9.13 15.45
N LYS A 82 -26.10 8.07 16.23
CA LYS A 82 -26.98 7.60 17.31
C LYS A 82 -27.18 8.66 18.39
N ASN A 83 -26.09 9.32 18.82
CA ASN A 83 -26.14 10.35 19.85
C ASN A 83 -26.91 11.60 19.36
N ALA A 84 -26.72 12.01 18.10
CA ALA A 84 -27.46 13.10 17.50
C ALA A 84 -28.97 12.78 17.40
N LEU A 85 -29.32 11.58 16.96
CA LEU A 85 -30.72 11.13 16.87
C LEU A 85 -31.39 11.10 18.25
N HIS A 86 -30.70 10.57 19.26
CA HIS A 86 -31.20 10.52 20.62
C HIS A 86 -31.42 11.93 21.20
N LYS A 87 -30.52 12.87 20.89
CA LYS A 87 -30.68 14.28 21.30
C LYS A 87 -31.91 14.93 20.65
N LEU A 88 -32.07 14.77 19.34
CA LEU A 88 -33.24 15.28 18.60
C LEU A 88 -34.56 14.66 19.09
N PHE A 89 -34.56 13.37 19.45
CA PHE A 89 -35.75 12.71 20.00
C PHE A 89 -36.09 13.23 21.41
N ARG A 90 -35.07 13.47 22.25
CA ARG A 90 -35.24 14.07 23.58
C ARG A 90 -35.78 15.50 23.50
N ASP A 91 -35.21 16.31 22.60
CA ASP A 91 -35.61 17.71 22.39
C ASP A 91 -37.05 17.82 21.82
N ARG A 92 -37.51 16.81 21.07
CA ARG A 92 -38.90 16.71 20.60
C ARG A 92 -39.90 16.44 21.74
N GLN A 93 -39.52 15.63 22.74
CA GLN A 93 -40.39 15.30 23.87
C GLN A 93 -40.57 16.48 24.84
N SER A 94 -39.59 17.39 24.94
CA SER A 94 -39.69 18.59 25.80
C SER A 94 -40.64 19.67 25.29
N HIS A 95 -41.07 19.62 24.02
CA HIS A 95 -41.97 20.61 23.42
C HIS A 95 -43.46 20.24 23.49
N GLY A 96 -43.81 19.09 24.08
CA GLY A 96 -45.17 18.52 24.09
C GLY A 96 -46.00 18.76 25.36
N LYS A 97 -45.55 19.58 26.31
CA LYS A 97 -46.40 20.03 27.43
C LYS A 97 -46.95 21.42 27.11
N PHE A 98 -48.10 21.47 26.44
CA PHE A 98 -48.94 22.66 26.36
C PHE A 98 -49.84 22.63 27.61
N ASP A 99 -49.69 23.61 28.49
CA ASP A 99 -50.46 23.72 29.73
C ASP A 99 -51.87 24.25 29.39
N ASP A 100 -52.85 23.35 29.28
CA ASP A 100 -54.27 23.70 29.14
C ASP A 100 -54.84 24.09 30.52
N GLY A 101 -54.57 25.32 30.95
CA GLY A 101 -55.05 25.88 32.22
C GLY A 101 -55.88 27.16 32.03
N TYR A 102 -57.16 27.04 31.71
CA TYR A 102 -58.14 28.15 31.85
C TYR A 102 -58.55 28.27 33.34
N PRO A 103 -58.42 29.45 33.98
CA PRO A 103 -59.11 29.72 35.24
C PRO A 103 -60.53 30.28 34.99
N ALA A 104 -61.38 30.01 35.98
CA ALA A 104 -62.80 30.36 36.18
C ALA A 104 -63.39 31.57 35.43
#